data_AF-A0A367IMA0-F1
#
_entry.id   AF-A0A367IMA0-F1
#
_cell.length_a   1.000
_cell.length_b   1.000
_cell.length_c   1.000
_cell.angle_alpha   90.00
_cell.angle_beta   90.00
_cell.angle_gamma   90.00
#
_symmetry.space_group_name_H-M   'P 1'
#
loop_
_entity.id
_entity.type
_entity.pdbx_description
1 polymer ?
#
loop_
_entity_poly.entity_id
_entity_poly.type
_entity_poly.pdbx_seq_one_letter_code
_entity_poly.pdbx_strand_id
1 'polypeptide(L)'
;GAFRQQQLPAWQPVLTPKSVLPTFFIIGVLFLPIGGLLYWSSTKVNEIMINYTFCDKYTQPIYLHPSLYKSRFSQNHVGEAPTFYYENVTQFLDTTWGNPNNLTIKRCTIDFTVPETMQGPIFMFYRLTNFNQNRRQYIKSYDPGQLAGQIVDPATLNSNCGPLATNENNLIYYPCGLIANSMFNDTASDLQSVTRPSISY
;
A
#
# COMPACT_ATOMS: atom_id res chain seq x y z
N GLY A 1 -17.99 14.01 50.81
CA GLY A 1 -17.72 15.08 49.83
C GLY A 1 -18.55 14.87 48.58
N ALA A 2 -18.90 15.94 47.86
CA ALA A 2 -19.85 15.96 46.74
C ALA A 2 -19.63 14.87 45.67
N PHE A 3 -18.38 14.40 45.48
CA PHE A 3 -18.05 13.26 44.61
C PHE A 3 -18.64 11.92 45.10
N ARG A 4 -18.54 11.60 46.41
CA ARG A 4 -19.11 10.38 47.00
C ARG A 4 -20.64 10.42 47.11
N GLN A 5 -21.23 11.62 47.07
CA GLN A 5 -22.68 11.84 47.15
C GLN A 5 -23.33 12.10 45.77
N GLN A 6 -22.55 12.04 44.68
CA GLN A 6 -23.02 12.27 43.30
C GLN A 6 -23.74 13.63 43.11
N GLN A 7 -23.29 14.69 43.80
CA GLN A 7 -23.87 16.05 43.73
C GLN A 7 -22.96 17.04 42.99
N LEU A 8 -22.23 16.56 41.98
CA LEU A 8 -21.44 17.45 41.14
C LEU A 8 -22.37 18.27 40.23
N PRO A 9 -22.01 19.51 39.87
CA PRO A 9 -22.77 20.28 38.89
C PRO A 9 -22.85 19.49 37.59
N ALA A 10 -24.06 19.12 37.21
CA ALA A 10 -24.34 18.36 36.01
C ALA A 10 -25.22 19.21 35.09
N TRP A 11 -24.87 19.23 33.81
CA TRP A 11 -25.74 19.75 32.77
C TRP A 11 -26.48 18.57 32.14
N GLN A 12 -27.81 18.61 32.19
CA GLN A 12 -28.66 17.60 31.55
C GLN A 12 -29.27 18.21 30.28
N PRO A 13 -28.74 17.90 29.09
CA PRO A 13 -29.30 18.39 27.84
C PRO A 13 -30.67 17.77 27.59
N VAL A 14 -31.72 18.58 27.63
CA VAL A 14 -33.05 18.16 27.20
C VAL A 14 -33.18 18.42 25.70
N LEU A 15 -33.12 17.35 24.90
CA LEU A 15 -33.19 17.40 23.45
C LEU A 15 -34.62 17.75 23.00
N THR A 16 -34.92 19.04 22.95
CA THR A 16 -36.19 19.55 22.40
C THR A 16 -36.04 19.98 20.94
N PRO A 17 -37.10 19.91 20.11
CA PRO A 17 -37.04 20.35 18.71
C PRO A 17 -36.48 21.78 18.54
N LYS A 18 -36.73 22.67 19.52
CA LYS A 18 -36.23 24.05 19.53
C LYS A 18 -34.71 24.16 19.69
N SER A 19 -34.07 23.21 20.37
CA SER A 19 -32.61 23.17 20.52
C SER A 19 -31.93 22.32 19.43
N VAL A 20 -32.58 21.24 19.01
CA VAL A 20 -32.01 20.26 18.09
C VAL A 20 -31.99 20.78 16.65
N LEU A 21 -33.08 21.41 16.19
CA LEU A 21 -33.20 21.87 14.81
C LEU A 21 -32.12 22.92 14.44
N PRO A 22 -31.88 23.99 15.22
CA PRO A 22 -30.83 24.97 14.90
C PRO A 22 -29.42 24.35 14.92
N THR A 23 -29.18 23.42 15.85
CA THR A 23 -27.89 22.72 15.97
C THR A 23 -27.58 21.94 14.68
N PHE A 24 -28.55 21.21 14.14
CA PHE A 24 -28.37 20.51 12.86
C PHE A 24 -28.15 21.46 11.68
N PHE A 25 -28.85 22.60 11.63
CA PHE A 25 -28.61 23.59 10.58
C PHE A 25 -27.20 24.17 10.62
N ILE A 26 -26.68 24.48 11.82
CA ILE A 26 -25.30 24.99 11.99
C ILE A 26 -24.30 23.94 11.52
N ILE A 27 -24.47 22.69 11.94
CA ILE A 27 -23.61 21.57 11.53
C ILE A 27 -23.66 21.35 10.02
N GLY A 28 -24.86 21.43 9.42
CA GLY A 28 -25.04 21.29 7.97
C GLY A 28 -24.35 22.41 7.18
N VAL A 29 -24.54 23.67 7.58
CA VAL A 29 -23.89 24.82 6.95
C VAL A 29 -22.36 24.74 7.05
N LEU A 30 -21.82 24.14 8.11
CA LEU A 30 -20.38 23.92 8.26
C LEU A 30 -19.88 22.75 7.41
N PHE A 31 -20.58 21.61 7.38
CA PHE A 31 -20.10 20.43 6.66
C PHE A 31 -20.35 20.45 5.15
N LEU A 32 -21.34 21.18 4.66
CA LEU A 32 -21.58 21.32 3.21
C LEU A 32 -20.39 21.92 2.44
N PRO A 33 -19.80 23.08 2.83
CA PRO A 33 -18.64 23.63 2.13
C PRO A 33 -17.41 22.74 2.28
N ILE A 34 -17.21 22.13 3.46
CA ILE A 34 -16.09 21.19 3.69
C ILE A 34 -16.22 19.98 2.76
N GLY A 35 -17.41 19.36 2.69
CA GLY A 35 -17.68 18.24 1.80
C GLY A 35 -17.49 18.60 0.33
N GLY A 36 -17.95 19.78 -0.09
CA GLY A 36 -17.75 20.29 -1.44
C GLY A 36 -16.27 20.48 -1.79
N LEU A 37 -15.49 21.07 -0.89
CA LEU A 37 -14.03 21.24 -1.06
C LEU A 37 -13.30 19.90 -1.14
N LEU A 38 -13.62 18.95 -0.25
CA LEU A 38 -13.01 17.62 -0.27
C LEU A 38 -13.37 16.84 -1.54
N TYR A 39 -14.63 16.90 -1.98
CA TYR A 39 -15.06 16.27 -3.22
C TYR A 39 -14.34 16.87 -4.43
N TRP A 40 -14.26 18.20 -4.52
CA TRP A 40 -13.52 18.88 -5.58
C TRP A 40 -12.03 18.52 -5.58
N SER A 41 -11.41 18.48 -4.40
CA SER A 41 -10.01 18.07 -4.28
C SER A 41 -9.80 16.61 -4.71
N SER A 42 -10.75 15.72 -4.43
CA SER A 42 -10.66 14.30 -4.80
C SER A 42 -10.75 14.05 -6.30
N THR A 43 -11.39 14.92 -7.08
CA THR A 43 -11.51 14.75 -8.55
C THR A 43 -10.29 15.27 -9.31
N LYS A 44 -9.38 15.99 -8.63
CA LYS A 44 -8.14 16.51 -9.22
C LYS A 44 -6.95 15.55 -9.15
N VAL A 45 -7.11 14.39 -8.52
CA VAL A 45 -6.06 13.39 -8.41
C VAL A 45 -6.01 12.53 -9.66
N ASN A 46 -4.86 12.56 -10.35
CA ASN A 46 -4.56 11.64 -11.45
C ASN A 46 -3.97 10.34 -10.86
N GLU A 47 -4.56 9.19 -11.18
CA GLU A 47 -4.11 7.86 -10.72
C GLU A 47 -4.11 6.84 -11.87
N ILE A 48 -3.10 5.97 -11.87
CA ILE A 48 -3.10 4.73 -12.65
C ILE A 48 -2.87 3.59 -11.66
N MET A 49 -3.72 2.57 -11.72
CA MET A 49 -3.60 1.34 -10.95
C MET A 49 -3.63 0.15 -11.90
N ILE A 50 -2.61 -0.70 -11.83
CA ILE A 50 -2.47 -1.88 -12.67
C ILE A 50 -2.26 -3.09 -11.76
N ASN A 51 -3.09 -4.12 -11.94
CA ASN A 51 -2.99 -5.39 -11.24
C ASN A 51 -2.16 -6.38 -12.07
N TYR A 52 -0.93 -6.61 -11.63
CA TYR A 52 0.03 -7.48 -12.30
C TYR A 52 0.10 -8.90 -11.71
N THR A 53 -0.85 -9.30 -10.85
CA THR A 53 -0.86 -10.62 -10.18
C THR A 53 -0.73 -11.81 -11.15
N PHE A 54 -1.23 -11.68 -12.38
CA PHE A 54 -1.23 -12.75 -13.39
C PHE A 54 -0.17 -12.58 -14.47
N CYS A 55 0.83 -11.72 -14.26
CA CYS A 55 1.84 -11.42 -15.28
C CYS A 55 2.66 -12.66 -15.64
N ASP A 56 2.93 -13.52 -14.66
CA ASP A 56 3.73 -14.73 -14.79
C ASP A 56 3.09 -15.84 -15.65
N LYS A 57 1.90 -15.60 -16.21
CA LYS A 57 1.18 -16.53 -17.09
C LYS A 57 1.38 -16.24 -18.58
N TYR A 58 1.81 -15.04 -18.95
CA TYR A 58 1.83 -14.58 -20.35
C TYR A 58 3.24 -14.23 -20.82
N THR A 59 3.81 -15.03 -21.73
CA THR A 59 5.14 -14.78 -22.31
C THR A 59 5.14 -13.83 -23.50
N GLN A 60 3.95 -13.44 -23.97
CA GLN A 60 3.75 -12.48 -25.06
C GLN A 60 2.92 -11.31 -24.53
N PRO A 61 3.11 -10.09 -25.07
CA PRO A 61 2.36 -8.92 -24.63
C PRO A 61 0.86 -9.12 -24.87
N ILE A 62 0.08 -9.00 -23.81
CA ILE A 62 -1.38 -9.05 -23.88
C ILE A 62 -1.99 -7.77 -23.32
N TYR A 63 -3.09 -7.33 -23.92
CA TYR A 63 -3.89 -6.23 -23.36
C TYR A 63 -4.63 -6.68 -22.11
N LEU A 64 -4.55 -5.88 -21.05
CA LEU A 64 -5.24 -6.18 -19.80
C LEU A 64 -6.75 -5.99 -19.95
N HIS A 65 -7.51 -6.90 -19.34
CA HIS A 65 -8.95 -6.74 -19.19
C HIS A 65 -9.28 -5.52 -18.29
N PRO A 66 -10.38 -4.77 -18.53
CA PRO A 66 -10.76 -3.59 -17.74
C PRO A 66 -10.94 -3.81 -16.23
N SER A 67 -11.03 -5.05 -15.76
CA SER A 67 -11.07 -5.35 -14.32
C SER A 67 -9.70 -5.35 -13.64
N LEU A 68 -8.61 -5.42 -14.42
CA LEU A 68 -7.24 -5.50 -13.92
C LEU A 68 -6.54 -4.14 -13.87
N TYR A 69 -7.14 -3.08 -14.42
CA TYR A 69 -6.57 -1.75 -14.32
C TYR A 69 -7.65 -0.72 -14.06
N LYS A 70 -7.26 0.41 -13.48
CA LYS A 70 -8.12 1.56 -13.24
C LYS A 70 -7.28 2.81 -13.46
N SER A 71 -7.74 3.68 -14.34
CA SER A 71 -7.17 5.00 -14.55
C SER A 71 -8.20 6.07 -14.16
N ARG A 72 -7.77 7.11 -13.48
CA ARG A 72 -8.52 8.37 -13.38
C ARG A 72 -7.60 9.51 -13.77
N PHE A 73 -8.05 10.28 -14.74
CA PHE A 73 -7.42 11.52 -15.16
C PHE A 73 -8.44 12.65 -15.12
N SER A 74 -7.97 13.88 -14.94
CA SER A 74 -8.85 15.06 -14.89
C SER A 74 -9.64 15.26 -16.19
N GLN A 75 -9.09 14.81 -17.32
CA GLN A 75 -9.75 14.87 -18.63
C GLN A 75 -10.35 13.51 -19.01
N ASN A 76 -11.49 13.52 -19.72
CA ASN A 76 -12.15 12.33 -20.26
C ASN A 76 -11.36 11.76 -21.45
N HIS A 77 -10.17 11.23 -21.17
CA HIS A 77 -9.39 10.49 -22.16
C HIS A 77 -9.72 9.02 -22.07
N VAL A 78 -10.03 8.43 -23.23
CA VAL A 78 -10.07 6.97 -23.39
C VAL A 78 -8.63 6.51 -23.49
N GLY A 79 -8.02 6.19 -22.35
CA GLY A 79 -6.68 5.61 -22.32
C GLY A 79 -6.68 4.24 -23.00
N GLU A 80 -5.60 3.93 -23.70
CA GLU A 80 -5.37 2.59 -24.24
C GLU A 80 -5.21 1.60 -23.09
N ALA A 81 -5.65 0.36 -23.30
CA ALA A 81 -5.48 -0.70 -22.31
C ALA A 81 -3.97 -0.96 -22.12
N PRO A 82 -3.47 -1.04 -20.87
CA PRO A 82 -2.08 -1.38 -20.63
C PRO A 82 -1.81 -2.80 -21.13
N THR A 83 -0.55 -3.09 -21.40
CA THR A 83 -0.08 -4.44 -21.71
C THR A 83 0.92 -4.91 -20.68
N PHE A 84 1.03 -6.22 -20.56
CA PHE A 84 2.04 -6.84 -19.72
C PHE A 84 2.44 -8.20 -20.29
N TYR A 85 3.68 -8.57 -20.03
CA TYR A 85 4.23 -9.88 -20.30
C TYR A 85 5.37 -10.16 -19.34
N TYR A 86 5.69 -11.44 -19.15
CA TYR A 86 6.88 -11.83 -18.42
C TYR A 86 7.93 -12.47 -19.32
N GLU A 87 9.19 -12.27 -18.94
CA GLU A 87 10.34 -12.95 -19.52
C GLU A 87 11.18 -13.58 -18.41
N ASN A 88 11.83 -14.70 -18.74
CA ASN A 88 12.80 -15.33 -17.86
C ASN A 88 14.17 -14.73 -18.13
N VAL A 89 14.73 -14.04 -17.15
CA VAL A 89 16.03 -13.38 -17.22
C VAL A 89 16.98 -13.96 -16.19
N THR A 90 18.28 -13.86 -16.48
CA THR A 90 19.36 -14.27 -15.57
C THR A 90 20.03 -13.08 -14.88
N GLN A 91 19.62 -11.85 -15.21
CA GLN A 91 20.17 -10.62 -14.65
C GLN A 91 19.11 -9.91 -13.80
N PHE A 92 19.50 -9.46 -12.61
CA PHE A 92 18.67 -8.58 -11.79
C PHE A 92 18.54 -7.19 -12.44
N LEU A 93 17.61 -6.36 -11.95
CA LEU A 93 17.44 -4.99 -12.43
C LEU A 93 18.68 -4.14 -12.11
N ASP A 94 19.24 -4.31 -10.91
CA ASP A 94 20.55 -3.75 -10.57
C ASP A 94 21.65 -4.69 -11.08
N THR A 95 22.44 -4.20 -12.02
CA THR A 95 23.53 -4.97 -12.64
C THR A 95 24.70 -5.21 -11.67
N THR A 96 24.77 -4.47 -10.55
CA THR A 96 25.85 -4.60 -9.56
C THR A 96 25.69 -5.81 -8.65
N TRP A 97 24.48 -6.32 -8.46
CA TRP A 97 24.21 -7.39 -7.49
C TRP A 97 24.74 -8.76 -7.93
N GLY A 98 24.98 -8.95 -9.24
CA GLY A 98 25.39 -10.22 -9.82
C GLY A 98 24.35 -11.33 -9.62
N ASN A 99 24.47 -12.43 -10.36
CA ASN A 99 23.64 -13.61 -10.15
C ASN A 99 24.54 -14.85 -9.94
N PRO A 100 25.18 -14.98 -8.76
CA PRO A 100 26.20 -16.00 -8.53
C PRO A 100 25.65 -17.43 -8.60
N ASN A 101 24.34 -17.61 -8.35
CA ASN A 101 23.67 -18.91 -8.40
C ASN A 101 22.93 -19.18 -9.71
N ASN A 102 23.10 -18.31 -10.72
CA ASN A 102 22.42 -18.37 -12.02
C ASN A 102 20.91 -18.63 -11.91
N LEU A 103 20.25 -17.92 -10.98
CA LEU A 103 18.82 -18.03 -10.72
C LEU A 103 18.02 -17.53 -11.92
N THR A 104 17.00 -18.28 -12.31
CA THR A 104 16.00 -17.83 -13.29
C THR A 104 15.03 -16.87 -12.62
N ILE A 105 15.06 -15.60 -13.03
CA ILE A 105 14.21 -14.55 -12.48
C ILE A 105 13.08 -14.28 -13.47
N LYS A 106 11.84 -14.24 -12.97
CA LYS A 106 10.69 -13.79 -13.78
C LYS A 106 10.63 -12.28 -13.73
N ARG A 107 10.82 -11.61 -14.86
CA ARG A 107 10.67 -10.16 -14.99
C ARG A 107 9.36 -9.85 -15.69
N CYS A 108 8.50 -9.05 -15.05
CA CYS A 108 7.27 -8.57 -15.63
C CYS A 108 7.48 -7.17 -16.22
N THR A 109 7.26 -7.01 -17.51
CA THR A 109 7.27 -5.70 -18.19
C THR A 109 5.83 -5.25 -18.37
N ILE A 110 5.54 -4.01 -17.99
CA ILE A 110 4.21 -3.41 -18.06
C ILE A 110 4.30 -2.13 -18.87
N ASP A 111 3.60 -2.08 -19.99
CA ASP A 111 3.48 -0.89 -20.81
C ASP A 111 2.12 -0.24 -20.56
N PHE A 112 2.13 1.07 -20.28
CA PHE A 112 0.91 1.83 -20.05
C PHE A 112 1.06 3.26 -20.56
N THR A 113 -0.06 3.84 -20.98
CA THR A 113 -0.09 5.18 -21.53
C THR A 113 -0.56 6.18 -20.49
N VAL A 114 0.19 7.29 -20.35
CA VAL A 114 -0.18 8.43 -19.49
C VAL A 114 -0.72 9.54 -20.40
N PRO A 115 -2.05 9.72 -20.51
CA PRO A 115 -2.66 10.61 -21.51
C PRO A 115 -2.51 12.10 -21.20
N GLU A 116 -2.27 12.45 -19.93
CA GLU A 116 -2.13 13.84 -19.47
C GLU A 116 -0.93 13.96 -18.53
N THR A 117 -0.25 15.11 -18.58
CA THR A 117 0.90 15.38 -17.71
C THR A 117 0.47 15.33 -16.23
N MET A 118 1.06 14.41 -15.47
CA MET A 118 0.87 14.33 -14.02
C MET A 118 1.66 15.46 -13.34
N GLN A 119 0.94 16.39 -12.70
CA GLN A 119 1.57 17.44 -11.91
C GLN A 119 2.24 16.81 -10.68
N GLY A 120 3.53 17.10 -10.49
CA GLY A 120 4.31 16.53 -9.39
C GLY A 120 3.85 17.03 -8.01
N PRO A 121 4.18 16.31 -6.92
CA PRO A 121 5.04 15.12 -6.88
C PRO A 121 4.32 13.82 -7.32
N ILE A 122 5.05 12.95 -8.02
CA ILE A 122 4.56 11.64 -8.47
C ILE A 122 5.04 10.56 -7.49
N PHE A 123 4.13 9.70 -7.05
CA PHE A 123 4.42 8.59 -6.15
C PHE A 123 4.07 7.26 -6.82
N MET A 124 4.93 6.26 -6.62
CA MET A 124 4.68 4.88 -7.00
C MET A 124 4.40 4.06 -5.75
N PHE A 125 3.25 3.36 -5.73
CA PHE A 125 2.86 2.50 -4.63
C PHE A 125 2.55 1.10 -5.15
N TYR A 126 2.87 0.09 -4.35
CA TYR A 126 2.36 -1.27 -4.55
C TYR A 126 1.11 -1.48 -3.70
N ARG A 127 0.16 -2.27 -4.20
CA ARG A 127 -1.10 -2.57 -3.50
C ARG A 127 -1.24 -4.07 -3.32
N LEU A 128 -1.29 -4.51 -2.07
CA LEU A 128 -1.58 -5.91 -1.71
C LEU A 128 -3.04 -6.03 -1.27
N THR A 129 -3.78 -6.95 -1.89
CA THR A 129 -5.12 -7.34 -1.45
C THR A 129 -5.06 -8.69 -0.75
N ASN A 130 -6.01 -8.93 0.17
CA ASN A 130 -6.07 -10.17 0.94
C ASN A 130 -4.80 -10.47 1.78
N PHE A 131 -4.06 -9.42 2.17
CA PHE A 131 -2.90 -9.51 3.05
C PHE A 131 -3.23 -8.91 4.43
N ASN A 132 -3.44 -9.77 5.43
CA ASN A 132 -3.99 -9.40 6.74
C ASN A 132 -2.92 -8.93 7.74
N GLN A 133 -2.26 -7.80 7.44
CA GLN A 133 -1.27 -7.19 8.33
C GLN A 133 -1.86 -6.76 9.69
N ASN A 134 -3.17 -6.57 9.76
CA ASN A 134 -3.87 -6.15 10.97
C ASN A 134 -4.11 -7.28 11.99
N ARG A 135 -3.68 -8.52 11.72
CA ARG A 135 -3.85 -9.63 12.67
C ARG A 135 -3.03 -9.36 13.93
N ARG A 136 -3.66 -9.47 15.12
CA ARG A 136 -3.03 -9.16 16.43
C ARG A 136 -1.65 -9.79 16.61
N GLN A 137 -1.48 -11.06 16.22
CA GLN A 137 -0.19 -11.76 16.32
C GLN A 137 0.84 -11.22 15.32
N TYR A 138 0.42 -10.82 14.12
CA TYR A 138 1.30 -10.26 13.09
C TYR A 138 1.86 -8.91 13.52
N ILE A 139 0.99 -8.00 13.98
CA ILE A 139 1.39 -6.64 14.43
C ILE A 139 2.42 -6.70 15.56
N LYS A 140 2.32 -7.68 16.45
CA LYS A 140 3.22 -7.83 17.60
C LYS A 140 4.52 -8.56 17.26
N SER A 141 4.64 -9.13 16.06
CA SER A 141 5.74 -10.02 15.68
C SER A 141 6.93 -9.25 15.10
N TYR A 142 7.59 -8.49 15.98
CA TYR A 142 8.86 -7.81 15.74
C TYR A 142 9.54 -7.51 17.08
N ASP A 143 10.84 -7.26 17.07
CA ASP A 143 11.57 -6.83 18.25
C ASP A 143 12.12 -5.40 18.09
N PRO A 144 11.74 -4.44 18.96
CA PRO A 144 12.21 -3.06 18.85
C PRO A 144 13.71 -2.90 19.17
N GLY A 145 14.28 -3.75 20.03
CA GLY A 145 15.71 -3.71 20.35
C GLY A 145 16.57 -4.04 19.14
N GLN A 146 16.21 -5.10 18.41
CA GLN A 146 16.87 -5.47 17.15
C GLN A 146 16.77 -4.37 16.09
N LEU A 147 15.59 -3.76 15.93
CA LEU A 147 15.40 -2.67 14.96
C LEU A 147 16.16 -1.40 15.33
N ALA A 148 16.43 -1.20 16.63
CA ALA A 148 17.31 -0.15 17.13
C ALA A 148 18.82 -0.50 17.02
N GLY A 149 19.18 -1.68 16.53
CA GLY A 149 20.55 -2.15 16.38
C GLY A 149 21.20 -2.64 17.68
N GLN A 150 20.41 -2.95 18.72
CA GLN A 150 20.92 -3.47 19.98
C GLN A 150 21.16 -4.98 19.88
N ILE A 151 22.15 -5.47 20.65
CA ILE A 151 22.36 -6.91 20.83
C ILE A 151 21.32 -7.39 21.84
N VAL A 152 20.43 -8.30 21.42
CA VAL A 152 19.30 -8.80 22.23
C VAL A 152 19.49 -10.28 22.54
N ASP A 153 19.20 -10.66 23.78
CA ASP A 153 19.33 -12.05 24.23
C ASP A 153 18.25 -12.96 23.59
N PRO A 154 18.59 -14.23 23.25
CA PRO A 154 17.62 -15.18 22.69
C PRO A 154 16.37 -15.41 23.57
N ALA A 155 16.50 -15.27 24.89
CA ALA A 155 15.43 -15.52 25.84
C ALA A 155 14.27 -14.51 25.74
N THR A 156 14.56 -13.24 25.41
CA THR A 156 13.54 -12.19 25.32
C THR A 156 12.81 -12.21 23.97
N LEU A 157 13.46 -12.71 22.92
CA LEU A 157 12.95 -12.70 21.54
C LEU A 157 11.75 -13.61 21.32
N ASN A 158 11.67 -14.75 22.02
CA ASN A 158 10.56 -15.69 21.84
C ASN A 158 9.19 -15.10 22.19
N SER A 159 9.14 -14.13 23.11
CA SER A 159 7.89 -13.48 23.53
C SER A 159 7.31 -12.54 22.47
N ASN A 160 8.16 -11.89 21.68
CA ASN A 160 7.79 -10.89 20.70
C ASN A 160 7.79 -11.47 19.28
N CYS A 161 8.83 -12.21 18.90
CA CYS A 161 9.06 -12.71 17.54
C CYS A 161 8.59 -14.15 17.29
N GLY A 162 8.05 -14.85 18.29
CA GLY A 162 7.60 -16.24 18.13
C GLY A 162 6.56 -16.40 17.00
N PRO A 163 6.70 -17.41 16.10
CA PRO A 163 7.68 -18.51 16.11
C PRO A 163 9.03 -18.20 15.41
N LEU A 164 9.18 -17.04 14.76
CA LEU A 164 10.35 -16.68 13.96
C LEU A 164 11.40 -15.90 14.77
N ALA A 165 11.75 -16.41 15.95
CA ALA A 165 12.78 -15.82 16.82
C ALA A 165 14.16 -16.44 16.57
N THR A 166 14.22 -17.77 16.48
CA THR A 166 15.47 -18.54 16.29
C THR A 166 15.30 -19.66 15.27
N ASN A 167 16.38 -20.02 14.59
CA ASN A 167 16.44 -21.18 13.69
C ASN A 167 16.73 -22.49 14.48
N GLU A 168 16.72 -23.63 13.79
CA GLU A 168 16.98 -24.98 14.35
C GLU A 168 18.33 -25.08 15.07
N ASN A 169 19.33 -24.29 14.65
CA ASN A 169 20.66 -24.22 15.25
C ASN A 169 20.77 -23.23 16.42
N ASN A 170 19.65 -22.76 16.99
CA ASN A 170 19.59 -21.70 18.02
C ASN A 170 20.22 -20.36 17.60
N LEU A 171 20.34 -20.11 16.30
CA LEU A 171 20.76 -18.82 15.77
C LEU A 171 19.57 -17.88 15.70
N ILE A 172 19.78 -16.63 16.11
CA ILE A 172 18.76 -15.58 16.12
C ILE A 172 18.48 -15.11 14.69
N TYR A 173 17.21 -14.99 14.31
CA TYR A 173 16.85 -14.30 13.06
C TYR A 173 17.05 -12.79 13.22
N TYR A 174 17.71 -12.16 12.26
CA TYR A 174 17.90 -10.72 12.21
C TYR A 174 17.54 -10.16 10.83
N PRO A 175 16.49 -9.32 10.73
CA PRO A 175 15.47 -9.02 11.74
C PRO A 175 14.51 -10.20 12.03
N CYS A 176 14.07 -10.37 13.28
CA CYS A 176 13.11 -11.42 13.66
C CYS A 176 11.65 -11.05 13.44
N GLY A 177 10.78 -12.07 13.41
CA GLY A 177 9.32 -11.90 13.42
C GLY A 177 8.64 -11.97 12.06
N LEU A 178 7.31 -12.06 12.09
CA LEU A 178 6.47 -12.26 10.91
C LEU A 178 6.51 -11.05 9.96
N ILE A 179 6.61 -9.84 10.49
CA ILE A 179 6.60 -8.61 9.68
C ILE A 179 7.80 -8.58 8.74
N ALA A 180 8.99 -8.84 9.28
CA ALA A 180 10.22 -8.90 8.52
C ALA A 180 10.25 -10.08 7.54
N ASN A 181 9.78 -11.25 7.98
CA ASN A 181 9.82 -12.46 7.16
C ASN A 181 8.90 -12.39 5.92
N SER A 182 7.76 -11.69 6.02
CA SER A 182 6.85 -11.48 4.89
C SER A 182 7.01 -10.09 4.27
N MET A 183 8.23 -9.55 4.26
CA MET A 183 8.53 -8.33 3.53
C MET A 183 8.26 -8.54 2.03
N PHE A 184 7.57 -7.57 1.42
CA PHE A 184 7.33 -7.57 -0.01
C PHE A 184 8.66 -7.49 -0.77
N ASN A 185 8.86 -8.38 -1.73
CA ASN A 185 10.16 -8.64 -2.35
C ASN A 185 10.19 -8.38 -3.88
N ASP A 186 9.13 -7.85 -4.48
CA ASP A 186 9.23 -7.40 -5.87
C ASP A 186 10.07 -6.11 -5.93
N THR A 187 10.92 -6.04 -6.94
CA THR A 187 11.73 -4.84 -7.24
C THR A 187 11.19 -4.19 -8.50
N ALA A 188 10.89 -2.90 -8.43
CA ALA A 188 10.49 -2.09 -9.59
C ALA A 188 11.69 -1.35 -10.18
N SER A 189 11.74 -1.22 -11.51
CA SER A 189 12.72 -0.37 -12.18
C SER A 189 12.24 1.07 -12.24
N ASP A 190 13.14 1.98 -12.63
CA ASP A 190 12.76 3.33 -13.03
C ASP A 190 11.80 3.28 -14.24
N LEU A 191 10.89 4.26 -14.30
CA LEU A 191 9.97 4.41 -15.42
C LEU A 191 10.73 4.91 -16.65
N GLN A 192 10.64 4.17 -17.75
CA GLN A 192 11.27 4.55 -19.02
C GLN A 192 10.19 5.01 -19.99
N SER A 193 10.37 6.23 -20.53
CA SER A 193 9.49 6.74 -21.58
C SER A 193 9.81 6.04 -22.89
N VAL A 194 8.83 5.34 -23.46
CA VAL A 194 8.95 4.70 -24.77
C VAL A 194 8.17 5.50 -25.81
N THR A 195 8.78 5.80 -26.96
CA THR A 195 8.13 6.55 -28.06
C THR A 195 7.15 5.71 -28.88
N ARG A 196 7.17 4.39 -28.70
CA ARG A 196 6.25 3.40 -29.28
C ARG A 196 6.08 2.26 -28.26
N PRO A 197 4.91 1.60 -28.17
CA PRO A 197 4.76 0.41 -27.34
C PRO A 197 5.82 -0.62 -27.72
N SER A 198 6.33 -1.38 -26.75
CA SER A 198 7.48 -2.26 -26.92
C SER A 198 7.32 -3.27 -28.07
N ILE A 199 6.08 -3.54 -28.50
CA ILE A 199 5.77 -4.35 -29.69
C ILE A 199 4.56 -3.74 -30.43
N SER A 200 4.76 -3.40 -31.71
CA SER A 200 3.71 -3.13 -32.68
C SER A 200 3.27 -4.46 -33.33
N TYR A 201 1.98 -4.79 -33.26
CA TYR A 201 1.36 -5.84 -34.09
C TYR A 201 0.85 -5.24 -35.40
#